data_AF-A0A831NYH9-F1
#
_entry.id   AF-A0A831NYH9-F1
#
_cell.length_a   1.000
_cell.length_b   1.000
_cell.length_c   1.000
_cell.angle_alpha   90.00
_cell.angle_beta   90.00
_cell.angle_gamma   90.00
#
_symmetry.space_group_name_H-M   'P 1'
#
loop_
_entity.id
_entity.type
_entity.pdbx_description
1 polymer ?
#
loop_
_entity_poly.entity_id
_entity_poly.type
_entity_poly.pdbx_seq_one_letter_code
_entity_poly.pdbx_strand_id
1 'polypeptide(L)' 'MTDHGVIEVDLFSEDVNSPDHPQAANFRALLEDVASEYKCNLLFFEVNHGTVAFSFDSDELMAEILKILQMK' A
#
# COMPACT_ATOMS: atom_id res chain seq x y z
N MET A 1 8.81 -15.32 -13.38
CA MET A 1 9.34 -14.38 -12.37
C MET A 1 8.37 -13.22 -12.45
N THR A 2 7.33 -13.23 -11.62
CA THR A 2 6.30 -12.19 -11.68
C THR A 2 6.85 -11.03 -10.88
N ASP A 3 7.40 -10.05 -11.60
CA ASP A 3 7.91 -8.80 -11.03
C ASP A 3 6.68 -7.94 -10.71
N HIS A 4 6.11 -8.15 -9.53
CA HIS A 4 5.03 -7.31 -9.04
C HIS A 4 5.67 -5.98 -8.60
N GLY A 5 5.32 -4.89 -9.28
CA GLY A 5 5.84 -3.56 -8.96
C GLY A 5 5.56 -3.22 -7.49
N VAL A 6 6.54 -2.64 -6.81
CA VAL A 6 6.34 -2.08 -5.47
C VAL A 6 6.00 -0.60 -5.64
N ILE A 7 4.92 -0.18 -5.01
CA ILE A 7 4.50 1.21 -4.96
C ILE A 7 5.00 1.80 -3.66
N GLU A 8 5.79 2.87 -3.76
CA GLU A 8 6.28 3.64 -2.61
C GLU A 8 5.62 5.01 -2.61
N VAL A 9 4.87 5.32 -1.54
CA VAL A 9 4.19 6.60 -1.38
C VAL A 9 4.46 7.19 -0.02
N ASP A 10 4.91 8.45 -0.01
CA ASP A 10 4.98 9.27 1.19
C ASP A 10 3.56 9.70 1.60
N LEU A 11 3.05 9.07 2.65
CA LEU A 11 1.63 9.16 3.03
C LEU A 11 1.45 9.58 4.49
N PHE A 12 2.43 9.27 5.33
CA PHE A 12 2.42 9.57 6.76
C PHE A 12 3.55 10.53 7.14
N SER A 13 3.49 11.03 8.39
CA SER A 13 4.59 11.76 8.99
C SER A 13 5.79 10.85 9.23
N GLU A 14 6.99 11.43 9.26
CA GLU A 14 8.25 10.72 9.50
C GLU A 14 8.30 9.94 10.83
N ASP A 15 7.47 10.31 11.81
CA ASP A 15 7.26 9.57 13.07
C ASP A 15 6.71 8.16 12.86
N VAL A 16 6.04 7.90 11.72
CA VAL A 16 5.43 6.61 11.40
C VAL A 16 6.46 5.72 10.71
N ASN A 17 7.24 4.99 11.50
CA ASN A 17 8.34 4.14 11.00
C ASN A 17 8.10 2.63 11.19
N SER A 18 6.86 2.19 11.34
CA SER A 18 6.56 0.77 11.52
C SER A 18 5.15 0.43 11.05
N PRO A 19 4.95 -0.77 10.48
CA PRO A 19 3.63 -1.25 10.07
C PRO A 19 2.67 -1.41 11.25
N ASP A 20 3.19 -1.62 12.46
CA ASP A 20 2.42 -1.70 13.71
C ASP A 20 1.90 -0.35 14.23
N HIS A 21 2.34 0.77 13.63
CA HIS A 21 1.83 2.08 14.03
C HIS A 21 0.31 2.15 13.72
N PRO A 22 -0.53 2.71 14.59
CA PRO A 22 -1.99 2.73 14.38
C PRO A 22 -2.40 3.37 13.04
N GLN A 23 -1.66 4.36 12.55
CA GLN A 23 -1.90 4.94 11.22
C GLN A 23 -1.57 3.96 10.09
N ALA A 24 -0.44 3.26 10.18
CA ALA A 24 -0.03 2.26 9.21
C ALA A 24 -0.96 1.04 9.21
N ALA A 25 -1.33 0.54 10.40
CA ALA A 25 -2.25 -0.57 10.56
C ALA A 25 -3.63 -0.28 9.97
N ASN A 26 -4.17 0.92 10.18
CA ASN A 26 -5.43 1.34 9.56
C ASN A 26 -5.33 1.40 8.04
N PHE A 27 -4.23 1.89 7.49
CA PHE A 27 -4.03 1.96 6.04
C PHE A 27 -3.84 0.58 5.42
N ARG A 28 -3.09 -0.30 6.09
CA ARG A 28 -2.97 -1.70 5.69
C ARG A 28 -4.35 -2.37 5.63
N ALA A 29 -5.18 -2.19 6.64
CA ALA A 29 -6.54 -2.75 6.64
C ALA A 29 -7.38 -2.22 5.46
N LEU A 30 -7.25 -0.94 5.12
CA LEU A 30 -7.85 -0.34 3.93
C LEU A 30 -7.35 -0.98 2.62
N LEU A 31 -6.05 -1.19 2.50
CA LEU A 31 -5.44 -1.87 1.35
C LEU A 31 -5.93 -3.32 1.23
N GLU A 32 -6.05 -4.04 2.35
CA GLU A 32 -6.56 -5.41 2.39
C GLU A 32 -8.06 -5.47 2.03
N ASP A 33 -8.86 -4.49 2.46
CA ASP A 33 -10.28 -4.39 2.11
C ASP A 33 -10.47 -4.15 0.61
N VAL A 34 -9.74 -3.16 0.05
CA VAL A 34 -9.74 -2.91 -1.40
C VAL A 34 -9.22 -4.13 -2.16
N ALA A 35 -8.15 -4.77 -1.70
CA ALA A 35 -7.66 -5.99 -2.34
C ALA A 35 -8.73 -7.08 -2.38
N SER A 36 -9.46 -7.27 -1.27
CA SER A 36 -10.57 -8.21 -1.19
C SER A 36 -11.69 -7.89 -2.19
N GLU A 37 -12.06 -6.62 -2.35
CA GLU A 37 -13.06 -6.18 -3.34
C GLU A 37 -12.63 -6.52 -4.78
N TYR A 38 -11.34 -6.38 -5.08
CA TYR A 38 -10.76 -6.69 -6.39
C TYR A 38 -10.37 -8.17 -6.54
N LYS A 39 -10.59 -9.01 -5.50
CA LYS A 39 -10.15 -10.42 -5.42
C LYS A 39 -8.64 -10.60 -5.61
N CYS A 40 -7.89 -9.66 -5.07
CA CYS A 40 -6.44 -9.59 -5.06
C CYS A 40 -5.91 -9.78 -3.64
N ASN A 41 -4.60 -9.93 -3.53
CA ASN A 41 -3.89 -10.09 -2.27
C ASN A 41 -2.77 -9.07 -2.17
N LEU A 42 -2.66 -8.47 -0.98
CA LEU A 42 -1.50 -7.66 -0.61
C LEU A 42 -0.30 -8.60 -0.41
N LEU A 43 0.66 -8.54 -1.33
CA LEU A 43 1.86 -9.37 -1.32
C LEU A 43 2.95 -8.80 -0.40
N PHE A 44 3.05 -7.47 -0.37
CA PHE A 44 4.08 -6.76 0.36
C PHE A 44 3.50 -5.51 1.02
N PHE A 45 3.92 -5.23 2.24
CA PHE A 45 3.59 -4.01 2.97
C PHE A 45 4.71 -3.69 3.97
N GLU A 46 5.35 -2.55 3.78
CA GLU A 46 6.40 -2.01 4.62
C GLU A 46 6.17 -0.52 4.86
N VAL A 47 6.63 -0.04 6.00
CA VAL A 47 6.54 1.36 6.38
C VAL A 47 7.88 1.80 6.90
N ASN A 48 8.43 2.86 6.31
CA ASN A 48 9.72 3.41 6.66
C ASN A 48 9.63 4.94 6.70
N HIS A 49 9.85 5.53 7.87
CA HIS A 49 9.94 6.99 8.05
C HIS A 49 8.82 7.78 7.34
N GLY A 50 7.56 7.35 7.47
CA GLY A 50 6.41 8.01 6.84
C GLY A 50 6.08 7.55 5.41
N THR A 51 7.04 6.93 4.75
CA THR A 51 6.87 6.30 3.44
C THR A 51 6.31 4.88 3.58
N VAL A 52 5.27 4.58 2.80
CA VAL A 52 4.66 3.25 2.75
C VAL A 52 5.04 2.59 1.43
N ALA A 53 5.57 1.38 1.50
CA ALA A 53 5.90 0.55 0.36
C ALA A 53 4.95 -0.66 0.32
N PHE A 54 4.19 -0.85 -0.74
CA PHE A 54 3.26 -1.97 -0.85
C PHE A 54 3.17 -2.53 -2.27
N SER A 55 2.75 -3.79 -2.40
CA SER A 55 2.60 -4.46 -3.69
C SER A 55 1.44 -5.45 -3.67
N PHE A 56 0.77 -5.59 -4.81
CA PHE A 56 -0.36 -6.50 -5.00
C PHE A 56 -0.09 -7.51 -6.11
N ASP A 57 -0.82 -8.62 -6.08
CA ASP A 57 -0.78 -9.64 -7.14
C ASP A 57 -1.48 -9.21 -8.45
N SER A 58 -2.08 -8.03 -8.49
CA SER A 58 -2.83 -7.50 -9.64
C SER A 58 -2.35 -6.13 -10.09
N ASP A 59 -1.92 -6.05 -11.35
CA ASP A 59 -1.52 -4.79 -12.00
C ASP A 59 -2.66 -3.79 -12.13
N GLU A 60 -3.91 -4.27 -12.32
CA GLU A 60 -5.09 -3.40 -12.41
C GLU A 60 -5.35 -2.68 -11.09
N LEU A 61 -5.25 -3.40 -9.98
CA LEU A 61 -5.41 -2.82 -8.64
C LEU A 61 -4.29 -1.81 -8.33
N MET A 62 -3.05 -2.16 -8.68
CA MET A 62 -1.92 -1.23 -8.53
C MET A 62 -2.14 0.07 -9.32
N ALA A 63 -2.64 -0.01 -10.54
CA ALA A 63 -2.94 1.16 -11.36
C ALA A 63 -4.06 2.04 -10.76
N GLU A 64 -5.12 1.43 -10.23
CA GLU A 64 -6.21 2.17 -9.58
C GLU A 64 -5.74 2.87 -8.29
N ILE A 65 -4.97 2.18 -7.45
CA ILE A 65 -4.41 2.78 -6.24
C ILE A 65 -3.45 3.93 -6.58
N LEU A 66 -2.59 3.76 -7.59
CA LEU A 66 -1.72 4.83 -8.07
C LEU A 66 -2.53 6.05 -8.53
N LYS A 67 -3.65 5.87 -9.24
CA LYS A 67 -4.52 7.00 -9.62
C LYS A 67 -5.07 7.74 -8.42
N ILE A 68 -5.54 7.01 -7.40
CA ILE A 68 -6.09 7.61 -6.18
C ILE A 68 -5.00 8.40 -5.44
N LEU A 69 -3.78 7.87 -5.36
CA LEU A 69 -2.67 8.49 -4.66
C LEU A 69 -2.06 9.67 -5.43
N GLN A 70 -2.01 9.61 -6.76
CA GLN A 70 -1.53 10.70 -7.62
C GLN A 70 -2.50 11.89 -7.75
N MET A 71 -3.76 11.74 -7.31
CA MET A 71 -4.75 12.84 -7.31
C MET A 71 -4.55 13.87 -6.19
N LYS A 72 -3.40 13.86 -5.50
CA LYS A 72 -3.09 14.75 -4.38
C LYS A 72 -2.15 15.90 -4.76
#